data_AF-A0AAV0H2J5-F1
#
_entry.id   AF-A0AAV0H2J5-F1
#
_cell.length_a   1.000
_cell.length_b   1.000
_cell.length_c   1.000
_cell.angle_alpha   90.00
_cell.angle_beta   90.00
_cell.angle_gamma   90.00
#
_symmetry.space_group_name_H-M   'P 1'
#
loop_
_entity.id
_entity.type
_entity.pdbx_description
1 polymer ?
#
loop_
_entity_poly.entity_id
_entity_poly.type
_entity_poly.pdbx_seq_one_letter_code
_entity_poly.pdbx_strand_id
1 'polypeptide(L)'
;GAKGCRFGIDNPTGYLHQTPSSTPYKRPRSGRSSAAASPPATSIDRPSLHSANPDRVPAAAWKQITSLLPLPGSHCHKIHHSLSDFIHELIASFRRSSPGFAMGRSLLFSANISLKSSCHLPRCSLPSFNRSYQCVPFSFKGNSHNGFPRLPSIHAKPARNLSTTKAVLSELPYQSRYPKIGASSTGPIPLNQLIQVVETAAKTGAEVVMEAVNKPRNITYKGLTDLVTDTDKMSEAAILEVVNKNFGDHLILGEEGGVIGDSHSDYLWCIDPLDGTTNFAHGYPSFAVSVGVLFRGRPAAAAVVEFVGGPMAWNTRTFSATAGGGAFCNGQRIHASQTDTVERSLLVTGFGYEHDDAWSTNIELFKEFTDVSRGVRRLGAAAVDMCHVALGIVEAYWEYRLKPWDMAAGVLMVEEAGGTVTCMDGNKFCVFDRSVLVSNGVLHSKLLERIAPPTEKLISKGFDFSPWFKPENYHTDF
;
A
#
# COMPACT_ATOMS: atom_id res chain seq x y z
N GLY A 1 2.89 20.81 56.61
CA GLY A 1 2.89 19.92 55.42
C GLY A 1 2.10 18.67 55.80
N ALA A 2 1.30 18.04 54.95
CA ALA A 2 1.32 17.98 53.48
C ALA A 2 -0.10 17.88 52.91
N LYS A 3 -0.28 18.41 51.69
CA LYS A 3 -1.47 18.34 50.81
C LYS A 3 -1.57 16.92 50.21
N GLY A 4 -2.73 16.27 50.01
CA GLY A 4 -3.87 16.61 49.12
C GLY A 4 -3.59 16.06 47.70
N CYS A 5 -4.41 15.28 46.99
CA CYS A 5 -5.86 15.09 46.96
C CYS A 5 -6.27 13.71 46.39
N ARG A 6 -7.50 13.28 46.70
CA ARG A 6 -8.26 12.16 46.11
C ARG A 6 -9.15 12.65 44.95
N PHE A 7 -9.51 11.77 44.03
CA PHE A 7 -10.79 11.83 43.30
C PHE A 7 -11.43 10.45 43.26
N GLY A 8 -12.73 10.42 43.55
CA GLY A 8 -13.60 9.25 43.42
C GLY A 8 -15.08 9.64 43.57
N ILE A 9 -15.78 9.58 42.44
CA ILE A 9 -17.06 8.88 42.21
C ILE A 9 -18.40 9.42 42.78
N ASP A 10 -19.35 9.51 41.84
CA ASP A 10 -20.83 9.35 41.85
C ASP A 10 -21.85 10.49 42.11
N ASN A 11 -22.78 10.54 41.12
CA ASN A 11 -24.18 11.00 41.04
C ASN A 11 -25.01 10.82 42.34
N PRO A 12 -26.21 11.47 42.55
CA PRO A 12 -27.32 11.57 41.58
C PRO A 12 -28.29 12.78 41.75
N THR A 13 -29.35 12.89 40.92
CA THR A 13 -30.77 13.17 41.32
C THR A 13 -31.68 13.38 40.10
N GLY A 14 -32.98 13.05 40.25
CA GLY A 14 -34.04 13.27 39.26
C GLY A 14 -35.29 13.95 39.85
N TYR A 15 -36.27 14.18 38.95
CA TYR A 15 -37.70 14.57 39.10
C TYR A 15 -38.08 16.06 39.27
N LEU A 16 -38.77 16.68 38.29
CA LEU A 16 -40.24 16.87 38.20
C LEU A 16 -40.73 17.86 37.08
N HIS A 17 -41.82 17.44 36.41
CA HIS A 17 -42.84 18.07 35.51
C HIS A 17 -42.83 19.55 35.05
N GLN A 18 -43.17 19.78 33.75
CA GLN A 18 -44.42 20.42 33.25
C GLN A 18 -44.46 20.55 31.69
N THR A 19 -45.63 20.36 31.07
CA THR A 19 -46.05 20.65 29.65
C THR A 19 -46.42 22.16 29.50
N PRO A 20 -46.79 22.77 28.32
CA PRO A 20 -47.35 22.22 27.06
C PRO A 20 -47.04 22.96 25.71
N SER A 21 -47.71 22.47 24.65
CA SER A 21 -48.30 23.21 23.50
C SER A 21 -47.60 23.22 22.13
N SER A 22 -48.45 23.38 21.10
CA SER A 22 -48.38 22.85 19.74
C SER A 22 -48.63 23.94 18.67
N THR A 23 -48.47 23.55 17.39
CA THR A 23 -49.02 24.10 16.12
C THR A 23 -48.05 24.94 15.24
N PRO A 24 -48.36 25.20 13.93
CA PRO A 24 -48.04 24.31 12.80
C PRO A 24 -47.44 25.05 11.57
N TYR A 25 -47.01 24.37 10.50
CA TYR A 25 -46.81 25.05 9.20
C TYR A 25 -47.26 24.23 7.97
N LYS A 26 -47.88 24.96 7.04
CA LYS A 26 -48.73 24.53 5.91
C LYS A 26 -47.94 24.14 4.65
N ARG A 27 -48.54 23.23 3.86
CA ARG A 27 -48.23 22.94 2.44
C ARG A 27 -48.86 23.97 1.49
N PRO A 28 -48.44 23.95 0.21
CA PRO A 28 -49.35 24.04 -0.93
C PRO A 28 -49.32 22.79 -1.84
N ARG A 29 -50.50 22.42 -2.38
CA ARG A 29 -50.72 21.59 -3.60
C ARG A 29 -50.79 22.55 -4.81
N SER A 30 -50.69 22.22 -6.11
CA SER A 30 -51.04 21.04 -6.92
C SER A 30 -50.55 21.22 -8.37
N GLY A 31 -50.31 20.12 -9.10
CA GLY A 31 -50.33 20.03 -10.57
C GLY A 31 -50.25 18.58 -11.07
N ARG A 32 -51.32 18.08 -11.72
CA ARG A 32 -51.44 16.78 -12.47
C ARG A 32 -50.53 16.81 -13.72
N SER A 33 -50.13 15.75 -14.43
CA SER A 33 -50.56 14.37 -14.78
C SER A 33 -49.29 13.58 -15.17
N SER A 34 -49.17 12.25 -15.33
CA SER A 34 -49.99 11.21 -15.98
C SER A 34 -49.45 9.81 -15.59
N ALA A 35 -50.27 8.79 -15.82
CA ALA A 35 -50.14 7.42 -15.33
C ALA A 35 -49.09 6.52 -16.02
N ALA A 36 -48.57 5.52 -15.27
CA ALA A 36 -48.35 4.14 -15.72
C ALA A 36 -48.27 3.22 -14.48
N ALA A 37 -48.96 2.07 -14.54
CA ALA A 37 -49.22 1.16 -13.43
C ALA A 37 -48.19 0.02 -13.32
N SER A 38 -47.96 -0.49 -12.10
CA SER A 38 -47.43 -1.84 -11.81
C SER A 38 -47.88 -2.28 -10.40
N PRO A 39 -48.16 -3.58 -10.16
CA PRO A 39 -48.91 -4.08 -8.99
C PRO A 39 -48.06 -4.33 -7.72
N PRO A 40 -48.68 -4.56 -6.54
CA PRO A 40 -48.04 -4.34 -5.24
C PRO A 40 -47.30 -5.57 -4.68
N ALA A 41 -46.22 -5.29 -3.94
CA ALA A 41 -45.51 -6.23 -3.09
C ALA A 41 -46.17 -6.32 -1.70
N THR A 42 -46.42 -7.55 -1.24
CA THR A 42 -46.90 -7.87 0.10
C THR A 42 -45.76 -7.97 1.11
N SER A 43 -45.95 -7.27 2.23
CA SER A 43 -45.12 -7.27 3.45
C SER A 43 -45.26 -8.57 4.25
N ILE A 44 -44.14 -9.12 4.73
CA ILE A 44 -44.11 -10.03 5.89
C ILE A 44 -42.94 -9.63 6.79
N ASP A 45 -43.29 -9.45 8.08
CA ASP A 45 -42.46 -9.05 9.20
C ASP A 45 -41.30 -10.01 9.49
N ARG A 46 -40.15 -9.44 9.90
CA ARG A 46 -39.02 -10.16 10.50
C ARG A 46 -39.10 -10.12 12.03
N PRO A 47 -39.01 -11.25 12.74
CA PRO A 47 -38.61 -11.26 14.14
C PRO A 47 -37.10 -11.47 14.31
N SER A 48 -36.58 -10.82 15.34
CA SER A 48 -35.21 -10.83 15.89
C SER A 48 -34.67 -12.21 16.26
N LEU A 49 -33.41 -12.47 15.92
CA LEU A 49 -32.62 -13.60 16.41
C LEU A 49 -31.79 -13.19 17.62
N HIS A 50 -32.20 -13.64 18.82
CA HIS A 50 -31.35 -13.77 19.99
C HIS A 50 -31.25 -15.27 20.36
N SER A 51 -30.01 -15.74 20.50
CA SER A 51 -29.54 -16.89 21.28
C SER A 51 -30.28 -18.24 21.18
N ALA A 52 -29.66 -19.23 20.54
CA ALA A 52 -29.90 -20.64 20.88
C ALA A 52 -28.65 -21.51 20.63
N ASN A 53 -28.47 -22.45 21.56
CA ASN A 53 -27.31 -23.26 21.92
C ASN A 53 -27.19 -24.54 21.04
N PRO A 54 -25.99 -24.94 20.55
CA PRO A 54 -25.85 -26.02 19.55
C PRO A 54 -25.85 -27.46 20.08
N ASP A 55 -26.26 -27.72 21.31
CA ASP A 55 -26.33 -29.09 21.86
C ASP A 55 -27.78 -29.58 22.00
N ARG A 56 -28.35 -30.08 20.89
CA ARG A 56 -29.39 -31.14 20.81
C ARG A 56 -30.07 -31.12 19.43
N VAL A 57 -29.70 -32.06 18.56
CA VAL A 57 -30.58 -32.53 17.48
C VAL A 57 -30.59 -34.07 17.49
N PRO A 58 -31.76 -34.74 17.61
CA PRO A 58 -31.86 -36.21 17.65
C PRO A 58 -31.68 -36.88 16.28
N ALA A 59 -31.21 -38.13 16.30
CA ALA A 59 -30.76 -38.97 15.18
C ALA A 59 -31.83 -39.46 14.18
N ALA A 60 -32.78 -38.61 13.76
CA ALA A 60 -33.83 -38.96 12.80
C ALA A 60 -33.83 -38.13 11.50
N ALA A 61 -32.79 -37.33 11.24
CA ALA A 61 -32.74 -36.41 10.09
C ALA A 61 -31.70 -36.77 9.01
N TRP A 62 -31.34 -38.05 8.88
CA TRP A 62 -30.38 -38.54 7.86
C TRP A 62 -30.98 -39.57 6.88
N LYS A 63 -32.26 -39.44 6.55
CA LYS A 63 -32.91 -40.21 5.46
C LYS A 63 -33.85 -39.32 4.64
N GLN A 64 -33.29 -38.35 3.95
CA GLN A 64 -33.86 -37.71 2.75
C GLN A 64 -32.84 -36.70 2.24
N ILE A 65 -32.01 -37.10 1.28
CA ILE A 65 -31.35 -36.32 0.20
C ILE A 65 -30.34 -37.29 -0.43
N THR A 66 -30.85 -38.26 -1.17
CA THR A 66 -30.10 -39.02 -2.20
C THR A 66 -31.13 -39.58 -3.17
N SER A 67 -31.67 -38.73 -4.03
CA SER A 67 -32.31 -39.12 -5.28
C SER A 67 -32.47 -37.89 -6.15
N LEU A 68 -31.63 -37.75 -7.19
CA LEU A 68 -31.90 -37.14 -8.50
C LEU A 68 -30.55 -36.79 -9.18
N LEU A 69 -30.01 -37.73 -9.96
CA LEU A 69 -29.62 -37.57 -11.38
C LEU A 69 -28.79 -38.78 -11.86
N PRO A 70 -28.94 -39.25 -13.11
CA PRO A 70 -28.40 -40.52 -13.58
C PRO A 70 -27.05 -40.35 -14.33
N LEU A 71 -26.19 -41.37 -14.25
CA LEU A 71 -25.09 -41.62 -15.18
C LEU A 71 -25.17 -43.08 -15.68
N PRO A 72 -24.89 -43.38 -16.96
CA PRO A 72 -24.66 -44.74 -17.42
C PRO A 72 -23.17 -45.06 -17.60
N GLY A 73 -22.83 -46.33 -17.37
CA GLY A 73 -21.67 -47.03 -17.96
C GLY A 73 -20.39 -47.05 -17.10
N SER A 74 -20.25 -48.02 -16.19
CA SER A 74 -19.56 -49.31 -16.38
C SER A 74 -18.02 -49.24 -16.40
N HIS A 75 -17.36 -49.54 -15.28
CA HIS A 75 -16.43 -50.69 -15.11
C HIS A 75 -15.65 -50.60 -13.77
N CYS A 76 -15.41 -51.78 -13.20
CA CYS A 76 -14.34 -52.17 -12.27
C CYS A 76 -14.48 -51.94 -10.75
N HIS A 77 -14.82 -53.05 -10.09
CA HIS A 77 -14.43 -53.45 -8.73
C HIS A 77 -12.97 -53.14 -8.36
N LYS A 78 -12.78 -52.47 -7.21
CA LYS A 78 -12.00 -52.87 -6.02
C LYS A 78 -11.81 -51.63 -5.12
N ILE A 79 -11.61 -51.87 -3.83
CA ILE A 79 -11.44 -50.89 -2.74
C ILE A 79 -12.77 -50.51 -2.04
N HIS A 80 -13.27 -51.43 -1.21
CA HIS A 80 -14.22 -51.07 -0.14
C HIS A 80 -14.03 -51.97 1.09
N HIS A 81 -12.78 -52.16 1.52
CA HIS A 81 -12.46 -52.92 2.74
C HIS A 81 -11.23 -52.37 3.51
N SER A 82 -10.94 -51.06 3.46
CA SER A 82 -9.78 -50.49 4.20
C SER A 82 -10.06 -49.22 5.01
N LEU A 83 -11.32 -48.75 5.11
CA LEU A 83 -11.62 -47.51 5.85
C LEU A 83 -12.30 -47.75 7.20
N SER A 84 -12.93 -48.91 7.41
CA SER A 84 -13.62 -49.24 8.68
C SER A 84 -12.62 -49.59 9.79
N ASP A 85 -11.56 -50.32 9.46
CA ASP A 85 -10.61 -50.82 10.45
C ASP A 85 -9.67 -49.73 10.98
N PHE A 86 -9.35 -48.72 10.15
CA PHE A 86 -8.50 -47.60 10.53
C PHE A 86 -9.19 -46.63 11.51
N ILE A 87 -10.52 -46.50 11.43
CA ILE A 87 -11.30 -45.62 12.32
C ILE A 87 -11.51 -46.27 13.69
N HIS A 88 -11.62 -47.59 13.76
CA HIS A 88 -11.76 -48.30 15.03
C HIS A 88 -10.46 -48.31 15.87
N GLU A 89 -9.29 -48.28 15.23
CA GLU A 89 -7.99 -48.24 15.92
C GLU A 89 -7.66 -46.84 16.48
N LEU A 90 -8.06 -45.78 15.78
CA LEU A 90 -7.85 -44.39 16.23
C LEU A 90 -8.70 -44.03 17.45
N ILE A 91 -9.93 -44.55 17.53
CA ILE A 91 -10.86 -44.30 18.65
C ILE A 91 -10.45 -45.08 19.91
N ALA A 92 -9.75 -46.22 19.76
CA ALA A 92 -9.24 -47.01 20.88
C ALA A 92 -8.00 -46.37 21.55
N SER A 93 -7.17 -45.65 20.77
CA SER A 93 -5.96 -44.97 21.27
C SER A 93 -6.28 -43.76 22.15
N PHE A 94 -7.34 -43.01 21.82
CA PHE A 94 -7.74 -41.81 22.59
C PHE A 94 -8.42 -42.10 23.94
N ARG A 95 -8.75 -43.36 24.26
CA ARG A 95 -9.41 -43.74 25.53
C ARG A 95 -8.48 -44.32 26.61
N ARG A 96 -7.16 -44.34 26.39
CA ARG A 96 -6.19 -44.81 27.40
C ARG A 96 -5.09 -43.78 27.67
N SER A 97 -5.43 -42.67 28.32
CA SER A 97 -4.50 -41.93 29.20
C SER A 97 -5.19 -40.70 29.81
N SER A 98 -5.75 -40.85 31.00
CA SER A 98 -5.78 -39.86 32.11
C SER A 98 -6.79 -40.29 33.18
N PRO A 99 -6.39 -40.51 34.45
CA PRO A 99 -7.29 -40.36 35.59
C PRO A 99 -7.24 -38.90 36.10
N GLY A 100 -8.36 -38.46 36.69
CA GLY A 100 -8.74 -37.06 36.86
C GLY A 100 -8.00 -36.25 37.93
N PHE A 101 -8.32 -34.95 38.01
CA PHE A 101 -8.82 -34.29 39.22
C PHE A 101 -9.40 -32.90 38.90
N ALA A 102 -10.32 -32.46 39.76
CA ALA A 102 -11.19 -31.30 39.63
C ALA A 102 -10.59 -29.97 40.12
N MET A 103 -11.23 -28.88 39.69
CA MET A 103 -11.34 -27.52 40.28
C MET A 103 -10.11 -26.88 40.97
N GLY A 104 -9.71 -25.70 40.47
CA GLY A 104 -9.01 -24.73 41.32
C GLY A 104 -8.28 -23.61 40.57
N ARG A 105 -8.82 -22.39 40.69
CA ARG A 105 -8.15 -21.08 40.75
C ARG A 105 -6.86 -20.85 39.94
N SER A 106 -6.93 -19.87 39.04
CA SER A 106 -5.78 -19.17 38.45
C SER A 106 -4.77 -18.72 39.50
N LEU A 107 -3.53 -19.21 39.39
CA LEU A 107 -2.35 -18.62 39.98
C LEU A 107 -1.24 -18.60 38.94
N LEU A 108 -0.66 -17.40 38.79
CA LEU A 108 0.56 -17.10 38.06
C LEU A 108 1.70 -18.00 38.54
N PHE A 109 2.47 -18.58 37.62
CA PHE A 109 3.84 -18.98 37.90
C PHE A 109 4.78 -18.62 36.75
N SER A 110 5.75 -17.79 37.13
CA SER A 110 7.02 -17.56 36.45
C SER A 110 7.82 -18.85 36.38
N ALA A 111 8.43 -19.13 35.24
CA ALA A 111 9.45 -20.16 35.09
C ALA A 111 10.76 -19.49 34.65
N ASN A 112 11.64 -19.28 35.64
CA ASN A 112 13.07 -19.16 35.44
C ASN A 112 13.62 -20.48 34.91
N ILE A 113 14.33 -20.45 33.78
CA ILE A 113 15.26 -21.52 33.41
C ILE A 113 16.67 -20.95 33.42
N SER A 114 17.46 -21.50 34.34
CA SER A 114 18.89 -21.31 34.49
C SER A 114 19.62 -22.25 33.55
N LEU A 115 20.52 -21.73 32.73
CA LEU A 115 21.55 -22.53 32.05
C LEU A 115 22.92 -21.94 32.40
N LYS A 116 23.66 -22.69 33.22
CA LYS A 116 25.08 -22.51 33.47
C LYS A 116 25.87 -23.21 32.35
N SER A 117 26.78 -22.50 31.71
CA SER A 117 28.04 -23.06 31.23
C SER A 117 29.12 -21.98 31.32
N SER A 118 30.28 -22.38 31.85
CA SER A 118 31.43 -21.55 32.19
C SER A 118 32.61 -21.91 31.26
N CYS A 119 33.60 -21.00 31.23
CA CYS A 119 34.95 -21.10 30.64
C CYS A 119 35.03 -20.60 29.18
N HIS A 120 35.88 -19.65 28.76
CA HIS A 120 37.12 -19.06 29.30
C HIS A 120 37.30 -17.59 28.82
N LEU A 121 37.85 -16.73 29.68
CA LEU A 121 38.43 -15.42 29.34
C LEU A 121 39.84 -15.56 28.77
N PRO A 122 40.35 -14.53 28.06
CA PRO A 122 41.53 -13.87 28.59
C PRO A 122 41.35 -12.36 28.78
N ARG A 123 41.96 -11.87 29.86
CA ARG A 123 42.05 -10.47 30.28
C ARG A 123 42.93 -9.67 29.33
N CYS A 124 42.50 -8.45 28.98
CA CYS A 124 43.40 -7.34 28.70
C CYS A 124 42.91 -6.08 29.40
N SER A 125 43.87 -5.41 30.02
CA SER A 125 43.80 -4.34 31.01
C SER A 125 43.44 -2.97 30.43
N LEU A 126 42.55 -2.25 31.12
CA LEU A 126 42.35 -0.80 31.01
C LEU A 126 43.53 -0.03 31.62
N PRO A 127 43.82 1.18 31.12
CA PRO A 127 44.27 2.28 31.96
C PRO A 127 43.17 3.33 32.11
N SER A 128 42.85 3.63 33.37
CA SER A 128 41.98 4.70 33.82
C SER A 128 42.67 6.06 33.61
N PHE A 129 42.10 6.92 32.76
CA PHE A 129 42.49 8.32 32.70
C PHE A 129 41.49 9.18 33.48
N ASN A 130 41.93 9.61 34.66
CA ASN A 130 41.33 10.67 35.45
C ASN A 130 41.72 12.01 34.80
N ARG A 131 40.76 12.82 34.34
CA ARG A 131 40.99 14.25 34.13
C ARG A 131 39.80 15.07 34.61
N SER A 132 40.08 15.78 35.69
CA SER A 132 39.35 16.85 36.32
C SER A 132 39.12 18.01 35.34
N TYR A 133 37.87 18.44 35.19
CA TYR A 133 37.53 19.73 34.61
C TYR A 133 37.53 20.79 35.72
N GLN A 134 38.44 21.75 35.60
CA GLN A 134 38.48 22.96 36.40
C GLN A 134 37.40 23.94 35.89
N CYS A 135 36.47 24.31 36.78
CA CYS A 135 35.63 25.50 36.62
C CYS A 135 36.46 26.74 36.95
N VAL A 136 36.46 27.72 36.05
CA VAL A 136 37.01 29.06 36.28
C VAL A 136 35.88 29.97 36.78
N PRO A 137 36.01 30.65 37.93
CA PRO A 137 35.03 31.63 38.37
C PRO A 137 35.43 33.03 37.87
N PHE A 138 34.50 33.74 37.23
CA PHE A 138 34.59 35.19 37.05
C PHE A 138 33.57 35.86 37.97
N SER A 139 34.09 36.69 38.87
CA SER A 139 33.35 37.48 39.84
C SER A 139 33.48 38.95 39.45
N PHE A 140 32.36 39.69 39.42
CA PHE A 140 32.36 41.14 39.61
C PHE A 140 31.15 41.53 40.47
N LYS A 141 31.43 42.28 41.55
CA LYS A 141 30.49 42.83 42.55
C LYS A 141 30.17 44.30 42.25
N GLY A 142 28.93 44.71 42.58
CA GLY A 142 28.47 46.08 42.92
C GLY A 142 28.19 47.00 41.72
N ASN A 143 27.18 47.87 41.70
CA ASN A 143 26.33 48.47 42.73
C ASN A 143 25.01 48.95 42.08
N SER A 144 23.93 49.02 42.87
CA SER A 144 22.69 49.71 42.50
C SER A 144 22.83 51.22 42.56
N HIS A 145 22.21 51.97 41.63
CA HIS A 145 21.58 53.26 41.93
C HIS A 145 20.49 53.62 40.89
N ASN A 146 19.46 54.27 41.42
CA ASN A 146 18.22 54.74 40.80
C ASN A 146 18.40 55.67 39.59
N GLY A 147 17.43 55.68 38.68
CA GLY A 147 17.19 56.81 37.76
C GLY A 147 16.37 56.47 36.52
N PHE A 148 15.05 56.66 36.59
CA PHE A 148 14.19 56.79 35.40
C PHE A 148 14.46 58.12 34.67
N PRO A 149 14.27 58.15 33.34
CA PRO A 149 13.50 59.25 32.77
C PRO A 149 12.38 58.78 31.83
N ARG A 150 11.25 59.50 31.94
CA ARG A 150 10.08 59.47 31.04
C ARG A 150 10.39 60.24 29.74
N LEU A 151 9.69 59.87 28.65
CA LEU A 151 8.93 60.72 27.68
C LEU A 151 8.77 59.97 26.33
N PRO A 152 7.81 60.33 25.45
CA PRO A 152 6.37 60.55 25.66
C PRO A 152 5.50 59.64 24.76
N SER A 153 4.23 59.47 25.14
CA SER A 153 3.20 58.77 24.37
C SER A 153 2.67 59.67 23.25
N ILE A 154 2.62 59.17 22.01
CA ILE A 154 1.86 59.77 20.92
C ILE A 154 0.62 58.90 20.68
N HIS A 155 -0.54 59.52 20.87
CA HIS A 155 -1.85 58.99 20.48
C HIS A 155 -2.05 59.09 18.97
N ALA A 156 -2.38 57.96 18.32
CA ALA A 156 -3.04 57.96 17.01
C ALA A 156 -4.23 56.97 17.06
N LYS A 157 -5.42 57.48 16.73
CA LYS A 157 -6.70 56.75 16.69
C LYS A 157 -6.71 55.73 15.54
N PRO A 158 -7.39 54.56 15.64
CA PRO A 158 -7.62 53.69 14.50
C PRO A 158 -8.91 54.12 13.78
N ALA A 159 -8.79 54.58 12.54
CA ALA A 159 -9.91 54.69 11.61
C ALA A 159 -9.91 53.44 10.71
N ARG A 160 -11.05 52.76 10.67
CA ARG A 160 -11.35 51.59 9.84
C ARG A 160 -11.18 51.90 8.36
N ASN A 161 -10.61 50.97 7.61
CA ASN A 161 -11.08 50.58 6.28
C ASN A 161 -10.69 49.11 6.05
N LEU A 162 -11.66 48.21 6.20
CA LEU A 162 -11.57 46.84 5.70
C LEU A 162 -11.65 46.91 4.17
N SER A 163 -10.52 46.67 3.50
CA SER A 163 -10.51 46.28 2.10
C SER A 163 -10.12 44.81 2.05
N THR A 164 -11.08 43.98 1.67
CA THR A 164 -10.93 42.57 1.33
C THR A 164 -10.02 42.42 0.11
N THR A 165 -8.72 42.34 0.34
CA THR A 165 -7.79 41.82 -0.66
C THR A 165 -7.98 40.31 -0.73
N LYS A 166 -8.80 39.88 -1.70
CA LYS A 166 -8.67 38.55 -2.30
C LYS A 166 -7.19 38.37 -2.61
N ALA A 167 -6.56 37.38 -1.99
CA ALA A 167 -5.23 36.93 -2.36
C ALA A 167 -5.30 36.42 -3.79
N VAL A 168 -4.94 37.28 -4.74
CA VAL A 168 -4.51 36.87 -6.07
C VAL A 168 -3.18 36.19 -5.84
N LEU A 169 -3.23 34.87 -5.59
CA LEU A 169 -2.06 34.01 -5.75
C LEU A 169 -1.68 34.11 -7.22
N SER A 170 -0.59 34.83 -7.47
CA SER A 170 0.02 34.97 -8.77
C SER A 170 0.33 33.59 -9.34
N GLU A 171 -0.36 33.24 -10.42
CA GLU A 171 0.00 32.20 -11.37
C GLU A 171 1.38 32.55 -11.96
N LEU A 172 2.45 32.12 -11.31
CA LEU A 172 3.72 31.90 -11.97
C LEU A 172 3.76 30.41 -12.33
N PRO A 173 3.98 30.03 -13.60
CA PRO A 173 4.05 28.63 -13.95
C PRO A 173 5.25 28.02 -13.24
N TYR A 174 4.99 27.11 -12.31
CA TYR A 174 5.98 26.16 -11.83
C TYR A 174 6.37 25.29 -13.02
N GLN A 175 7.28 25.78 -13.87
CA GLN A 175 7.97 24.92 -14.81
C GLN A 175 8.72 23.90 -13.97
N SER A 176 8.25 22.66 -13.99
CA SER A 176 8.88 21.55 -13.28
C SER A 176 10.37 21.55 -13.63
N ARG A 177 11.22 21.67 -12.60
CA ARG A 177 12.69 21.57 -12.70
C ARG A 177 13.11 20.24 -13.35
N TYR A 178 12.25 19.24 -13.30
CA TYR A 178 12.49 17.90 -13.79
C TYR A 178 11.71 17.65 -15.09
N PRO A 179 12.35 17.05 -16.10
CA PRO A 179 11.72 16.81 -17.39
C PRO A 179 10.54 15.85 -17.22
N LYS A 180 9.53 16.01 -18.09
CA LYS A 180 8.48 15.00 -18.18
C LYS A 180 9.07 13.63 -18.54
N ILE A 181 8.48 12.55 -18.04
CA ILE A 181 8.82 11.15 -18.32
C ILE A 181 7.89 10.58 -19.40
N GLY A 182 6.59 10.88 -19.32
CA GLY A 182 5.54 10.41 -20.22
C GLY A 182 5.75 10.85 -21.67
N ALA A 183 5.24 10.06 -22.60
CA ALA A 183 5.44 10.28 -24.03
C ALA A 183 4.76 11.58 -24.50
N SER A 184 5.41 12.33 -25.40
CA SER A 184 4.80 13.54 -25.99
C SER A 184 3.76 13.22 -27.07
N SER A 185 3.81 12.01 -27.61
CA SER A 185 2.87 11.45 -28.58
C SER A 185 2.82 9.95 -28.36
N THR A 186 1.70 9.33 -28.71
CA THR A 186 1.56 7.87 -28.76
C THR A 186 1.92 7.29 -30.12
N GLY A 187 2.53 8.07 -31.01
CA GLY A 187 2.86 7.64 -32.37
C GLY A 187 1.61 7.49 -33.25
N PRO A 188 1.58 6.54 -34.19
CA PRO A 188 0.44 6.32 -35.07
C PRO A 188 -0.81 5.78 -34.34
N ILE A 189 -0.65 5.17 -33.17
CA ILE A 189 -1.76 4.57 -32.43
C ILE A 189 -2.45 5.63 -31.57
N PRO A 190 -3.77 5.83 -31.71
CA PRO A 190 -4.52 6.74 -30.86
C PRO A 190 -4.45 6.37 -29.38
N LEU A 191 -4.29 7.38 -28.51
CA LEU A 191 -4.17 7.18 -27.07
C LEU A 191 -5.37 6.47 -26.44
N ASN A 192 -6.59 6.76 -26.92
CA ASN A 192 -7.82 6.11 -26.47
C ASN A 192 -7.84 4.61 -26.79
N GLN A 193 -7.19 4.19 -27.88
CA GLN A 193 -7.05 2.77 -28.21
C GLN A 193 -6.04 2.09 -27.28
N LEU A 194 -4.89 2.72 -27.01
CA LEU A 194 -3.89 2.18 -26.09
C LEU A 194 -4.46 1.99 -24.69
N ILE A 195 -5.10 3.03 -24.12
CA ILE A 195 -5.63 2.94 -22.76
C ILE A 195 -6.72 1.89 -22.62
N GLN A 196 -7.61 1.75 -23.62
CA GLN A 196 -8.64 0.73 -23.60
C GLN A 196 -8.04 -0.68 -23.54
N VAL A 197 -6.99 -0.95 -24.31
CA VAL A 197 -6.33 -2.26 -24.31
C VAL A 197 -5.55 -2.48 -23.02
N VAL A 198 -4.84 -1.47 -22.53
CA VAL A 198 -4.10 -1.53 -21.25
C VAL A 198 -5.03 -1.83 -20.07
N GLU A 199 -6.16 -1.11 -19.95
CA GLU A 199 -7.15 -1.34 -18.90
C GLU A 199 -7.80 -2.72 -19.02
N THR A 200 -8.11 -3.16 -20.24
CA THR A 200 -8.68 -4.50 -20.48
C THR A 200 -7.67 -5.58 -20.09
N ALA A 201 -6.41 -5.45 -20.49
CA ALA A 201 -5.37 -6.42 -20.19
C ALA A 201 -5.12 -6.54 -18.69
N ALA A 202 -4.93 -5.41 -17.98
CA ALA A 202 -4.73 -5.39 -16.54
C ALA A 202 -5.93 -5.98 -15.78
N LYS A 203 -7.16 -5.66 -16.21
CA LYS A 203 -8.38 -6.22 -15.63
C LYS A 203 -8.47 -7.74 -15.84
N THR A 204 -8.16 -8.22 -17.04
CA THR A 204 -8.19 -9.65 -17.35
C THR A 204 -7.16 -10.44 -16.53
N GLY A 205 -5.93 -9.93 -16.36
CA GLY A 205 -4.96 -10.51 -15.42
C GLY A 205 -5.49 -10.51 -13.98
N ALA A 206 -6.08 -9.40 -13.55
CA ALA A 206 -6.64 -9.28 -12.21
C ALA A 206 -7.83 -10.22 -11.95
N GLU A 207 -8.63 -10.56 -12.97
CA GLU A 207 -9.69 -11.57 -12.84
C GLU A 207 -9.10 -12.95 -12.47
N VAL A 208 -7.98 -13.34 -13.10
CA VAL A 208 -7.25 -14.57 -12.76
C VAL A 208 -6.76 -14.55 -11.31
N VAL A 209 -6.12 -13.44 -10.90
CA VAL A 209 -5.63 -13.27 -9.52
C VAL A 209 -6.79 -13.31 -8.52
N MET A 210 -7.92 -12.66 -8.82
CA MET A 210 -9.12 -12.64 -7.96
C MET A 210 -9.73 -14.03 -7.80
N GLU A 211 -9.64 -14.91 -8.78
CA GLU A 211 -10.06 -16.30 -8.60
C GLU A 211 -9.13 -17.09 -7.66
N ALA A 212 -7.90 -16.63 -7.47
CA ALA A 212 -6.87 -17.32 -6.69
C ALA A 212 -6.76 -16.84 -5.23
N VAL A 213 -7.14 -15.58 -4.92
CA VAL A 213 -6.88 -14.95 -3.60
C VAL A 213 -7.40 -15.71 -2.37
N ASN A 214 -8.47 -16.52 -2.51
CA ASN A 214 -9.05 -17.34 -1.43
C ASN A 214 -8.80 -18.85 -1.59
N LYS A 215 -8.13 -19.29 -2.65
CA LYS A 215 -7.82 -20.71 -2.86
C LYS A 215 -6.71 -21.16 -1.91
N PRO A 216 -6.71 -22.43 -1.47
CA PRO A 216 -5.58 -23.00 -0.74
C PRO A 216 -4.30 -22.87 -1.56
N ARG A 217 -3.25 -22.42 -0.88
CA ARG A 217 -1.93 -22.12 -1.47
C ARG A 217 -1.03 -23.33 -1.24
N ASN A 218 -0.72 -24.08 -2.30
CA ASN A 218 0.16 -25.27 -2.23
C ASN A 218 1.66 -24.93 -2.30
N ILE A 219 2.26 -24.41 -1.21
CA ILE A 219 3.71 -24.29 -0.88
C ILE A 219 4.79 -24.88 -1.81
N THR A 220 4.87 -24.68 -3.14
CA THR A 220 5.79 -25.45 -4.00
C THR A 220 7.06 -24.67 -4.34
N TYR A 221 7.96 -24.68 -3.37
CA TYR A 221 9.22 -23.95 -3.33
C TYR A 221 10.14 -24.23 -4.54
N LYS A 222 10.26 -23.28 -5.47
CA LYS A 222 11.45 -23.15 -6.35
C LYS A 222 12.47 -22.27 -5.64
N GLY A 223 13.19 -22.86 -4.69
CA GLY A 223 13.99 -22.10 -3.72
C GLY A 223 13.15 -21.71 -2.49
N LEU A 224 13.79 -21.14 -1.46
CA LEU A 224 13.26 -20.99 -0.09
C LEU A 224 11.87 -20.32 0.06
N THR A 225 11.28 -19.73 -0.99
CA THR A 225 10.05 -18.93 -0.90
C THR A 225 9.21 -18.88 -2.20
N ASP A 226 8.65 -19.96 -2.74
CA ASP A 226 7.72 -19.75 -3.87
C ASP A 226 6.61 -20.78 -4.08
N LEU A 227 5.49 -20.31 -4.62
CA LEU A 227 4.20 -20.97 -4.80
C LEU A 227 3.37 -20.22 -5.86
N VAL A 228 3.59 -18.92 -5.85
CA VAL A 228 2.73 -17.92 -6.39
C VAL A 228 2.79 -18.02 -7.91
N THR A 229 3.94 -18.44 -8.44
CA THR A 229 4.34 -18.60 -9.84
C THR A 229 3.28 -19.17 -10.80
N ASP A 230 2.38 -20.07 -10.38
CA ASP A 230 1.31 -20.56 -11.26
C ASP A 230 0.24 -19.48 -11.53
N THR A 231 -0.10 -18.69 -10.51
CA THR A 231 -1.03 -17.56 -10.65
C THR A 231 -0.39 -16.44 -11.47
N ASP A 232 0.89 -16.11 -11.23
CA ASP A 232 1.65 -15.13 -12.03
C ASP A 232 1.63 -15.52 -13.50
N LYS A 233 1.95 -16.78 -13.84
CA LYS A 233 1.95 -17.27 -15.22
C LYS A 233 0.57 -17.27 -15.87
N MET A 234 -0.47 -17.66 -15.14
CA MET A 234 -1.83 -17.65 -15.67
C MET A 234 -2.32 -16.22 -15.91
N SER A 235 -2.00 -15.30 -14.99
CA SER A 235 -2.30 -13.87 -15.11
C SER A 235 -1.55 -13.28 -16.32
N GLU A 236 -0.25 -13.54 -16.44
CA GLU A 236 0.57 -13.06 -17.57
C GLU A 236 0.02 -13.60 -18.89
N ALA A 237 -0.26 -14.89 -19.00
CA ALA A 237 -0.81 -15.48 -20.22
C ALA A 237 -2.15 -14.81 -20.64
N ALA A 238 -3.02 -14.50 -19.68
CA ALA A 238 -4.28 -13.83 -19.95
C ALA A 238 -4.09 -12.37 -20.40
N ILE A 239 -3.14 -11.64 -19.81
CA ILE A 239 -2.73 -10.30 -20.24
C ILE A 239 -2.16 -10.35 -21.67
N LEU A 240 -1.27 -11.31 -21.94
CA LEU A 240 -0.64 -11.51 -23.25
C LEU A 240 -1.65 -11.83 -24.34
N GLU A 241 -2.71 -12.59 -24.05
CA GLU A 241 -3.78 -12.85 -25.02
C GLU A 241 -4.47 -11.55 -25.46
N VAL A 242 -4.77 -10.67 -24.50
CA VAL A 242 -5.39 -9.36 -24.79
C VAL A 242 -4.44 -8.48 -25.61
N VAL A 243 -3.17 -8.39 -25.22
CA VAL A 243 -2.18 -7.57 -25.93
C VAL A 243 -1.97 -8.10 -27.34
N ASN A 244 -1.67 -9.38 -27.53
CA ASN A 244 -1.39 -9.97 -28.85
C ASN A 244 -2.59 -9.91 -29.80
N LYS A 245 -3.82 -10.00 -29.27
CA LYS A 245 -5.04 -9.87 -30.09
C LYS A 245 -5.19 -8.48 -30.69
N ASN A 246 -4.72 -7.44 -30.00
CA ASN A 246 -4.85 -6.05 -30.43
C ASN A 246 -3.58 -5.52 -31.12
N PHE A 247 -2.41 -6.01 -30.71
CA PHE A 247 -1.08 -5.50 -31.06
C PHE A 247 -0.06 -6.65 -31.15
N GLY A 248 -0.30 -7.60 -32.05
CA GLY A 248 0.55 -8.80 -32.20
C GLY A 248 1.97 -8.55 -32.75
N ASP A 249 2.26 -7.32 -33.18
CA ASP A 249 3.53 -6.83 -33.69
C ASP A 249 4.25 -5.89 -32.70
N HIS A 250 3.78 -5.79 -31.45
CA HIS A 250 4.46 -5.00 -30.43
C HIS A 250 5.50 -5.82 -29.66
N LEU A 251 6.49 -5.14 -29.10
CA LEU A 251 7.44 -5.74 -28.17
C LEU A 251 6.81 -5.84 -26.77
N ILE A 252 7.09 -6.93 -26.08
CA ILE A 252 6.60 -7.18 -24.72
C ILE A 252 7.79 -7.60 -23.84
N LEU A 253 7.81 -7.09 -22.61
CA LEU A 253 8.69 -7.46 -21.52
C LEU A 253 7.82 -7.80 -20.30
N GLY A 254 7.60 -9.09 -20.07
CA GLY A 254 6.91 -9.63 -18.90
C GLY A 254 7.91 -10.11 -17.84
N GLU A 255 7.51 -10.08 -16.58
CA GLU A 255 8.30 -10.61 -15.46
C GLU A 255 8.56 -12.11 -15.59
N GLU A 256 7.52 -12.90 -15.93
CA GLU A 256 7.59 -14.37 -15.97
C GLU A 256 8.09 -14.88 -17.32
N GLY A 257 7.62 -14.26 -18.41
CA GLY A 257 7.89 -14.67 -19.79
C GLY A 257 9.11 -14.01 -20.44
N GLY A 258 9.67 -12.96 -19.82
CA GLY A 258 10.79 -12.20 -20.39
C GLY A 258 10.40 -11.40 -21.63
N VAL A 259 11.30 -11.33 -22.62
CA VAL A 259 11.10 -10.53 -23.85
C VAL A 259 10.51 -11.38 -24.97
N ILE A 260 9.40 -10.93 -25.55
CA ILE A 260 8.75 -11.54 -26.72
C ILE A 260 8.21 -10.47 -27.68
N GLY A 261 7.90 -10.84 -28.92
CA GLY A 261 7.34 -9.94 -29.93
C GLY A 261 8.39 -9.35 -30.88
N ASP A 262 8.05 -8.26 -31.56
CA ASP A 262 8.95 -7.62 -32.54
C ASP A 262 9.92 -6.65 -31.86
N SER A 263 11.22 -6.98 -31.87
CA SER A 263 12.28 -6.13 -31.31
C SER A 263 12.43 -4.76 -31.97
N HIS A 264 11.86 -4.56 -33.16
CA HIS A 264 11.87 -3.29 -33.88
C HIS A 264 10.64 -2.42 -33.62
N SER A 265 9.68 -2.89 -32.83
CA SER A 265 8.51 -2.10 -32.48
C SER A 265 8.90 -0.83 -31.71
N ASP A 266 8.27 0.29 -32.05
CA ASP A 266 8.36 1.53 -31.27
C ASP A 266 7.64 1.41 -29.91
N TYR A 267 6.82 0.36 -29.72
CA TYR A 267 6.06 0.12 -28.51
C TYR A 267 6.63 -1.03 -27.69
N LEU A 268 6.76 -0.82 -26.38
CA LEU A 268 7.14 -1.85 -25.43
C LEU A 268 6.09 -1.96 -24.32
N TRP A 269 5.45 -3.12 -24.21
CA TRP A 269 4.58 -3.44 -23.09
C TRP A 269 5.41 -3.98 -21.93
N CYS A 270 5.33 -3.34 -20.76
CA CYS A 270 5.95 -3.81 -19.53
C CYS A 270 4.84 -4.38 -18.64
N ILE A 271 4.93 -5.68 -18.32
CA ILE A 271 3.87 -6.43 -17.64
C ILE A 271 4.44 -7.03 -16.37
N ASP A 272 3.84 -6.66 -15.25
CA ASP A 272 3.98 -7.38 -13.98
C ASP A 272 2.61 -8.04 -13.69
N PRO A 273 2.52 -9.37 -13.81
CA PRO A 273 1.26 -10.08 -13.65
C PRO A 273 0.80 -10.18 -12.20
N LEU A 274 1.67 -9.91 -11.21
CA LEU A 274 1.38 -9.96 -9.78
C LEU A 274 2.46 -9.27 -8.92
N ASP A 275 2.50 -7.94 -8.95
CA ASP A 275 3.37 -7.12 -8.10
C ASP A 275 3.01 -7.35 -6.63
N GLY A 276 3.98 -7.75 -5.82
CA GLY A 276 3.75 -8.13 -4.43
C GLY A 276 3.37 -9.61 -4.25
N THR A 277 3.93 -10.50 -5.06
CA THR A 277 3.91 -11.97 -4.94
C THR A 277 3.96 -12.48 -3.50
N THR A 278 4.87 -11.93 -2.67
CA THR A 278 4.98 -12.28 -1.24
C THR A 278 3.71 -11.91 -0.47
N ASN A 279 3.13 -10.73 -0.69
CA ASN A 279 1.90 -10.31 -0.04
C ASN A 279 0.73 -11.21 -0.46
N PHE A 280 0.62 -11.54 -1.75
CA PHE A 280 -0.38 -12.48 -2.24
C PHE A 280 -0.25 -13.86 -1.58
N ALA A 281 0.98 -14.39 -1.44
CA ALA A 281 1.25 -15.66 -0.77
C ALA A 281 0.77 -15.69 0.68
N HIS A 282 0.94 -14.58 1.39
CA HIS A 282 0.54 -14.45 2.79
C HIS A 282 -0.91 -13.99 2.98
N GLY A 283 -1.62 -13.67 1.89
CA GLY A 283 -2.94 -13.04 1.96
C GLY A 283 -2.90 -11.64 2.59
N TYR A 284 -1.76 -10.97 2.53
CA TYR A 284 -1.60 -9.60 3.01
C TYR A 284 -2.14 -8.62 1.95
N PRO A 285 -2.96 -7.62 2.33
CA PRO A 285 -3.51 -6.67 1.39
C PRO A 285 -2.45 -5.63 0.99
N SER A 286 -1.88 -5.78 -0.21
CA SER A 286 -1.11 -4.79 -0.96
C SER A 286 -0.39 -5.52 -2.10
N PHE A 287 -1.08 -5.82 -3.19
CA PHE A 287 -0.50 -6.40 -4.40
C PHE A 287 -1.35 -5.98 -5.59
N ALA A 288 -0.82 -6.08 -6.79
CA ALA A 288 -1.51 -5.61 -7.99
C ALA A 288 -1.16 -6.39 -9.24
N VAL A 289 -1.99 -6.22 -10.27
CA VAL A 289 -1.57 -6.45 -11.66
C VAL A 289 -1.18 -5.09 -12.24
N SER A 290 -0.01 -5.00 -12.87
CA SER A 290 0.51 -3.75 -13.45
C SER A 290 0.83 -3.93 -14.92
N VAL A 291 0.25 -3.06 -15.76
CA VAL A 291 0.47 -3.05 -17.21
C VAL A 291 0.77 -1.62 -17.65
N GLY A 292 1.98 -1.41 -18.17
CA GLY A 292 2.38 -0.17 -18.81
C GLY A 292 2.75 -0.38 -20.27
N VAL A 293 2.51 0.60 -21.13
CA VAL A 293 3.04 0.62 -22.50
C VAL A 293 3.90 1.85 -22.70
N LEU A 294 5.12 1.63 -23.17
CA LEU A 294 6.06 2.66 -23.56
C LEU A 294 5.97 2.90 -25.07
N PHE A 295 6.06 4.16 -25.49
CA PHE A 295 6.36 4.55 -26.86
C PHE A 295 7.76 5.18 -26.88
N ARG A 296 8.70 4.55 -27.60
CA ARG A 296 10.12 4.93 -27.67
C ARG A 296 10.76 5.19 -26.30
N GLY A 297 10.57 4.26 -25.37
CA GLY A 297 11.12 4.31 -24.01
C GLY A 297 10.36 5.19 -23.03
N ARG A 298 9.32 5.91 -23.48
CA ARG A 298 8.55 6.82 -22.63
C ARG A 298 7.15 6.27 -22.35
N PRO A 299 6.66 6.27 -21.09
CA PRO A 299 5.34 5.75 -20.77
C PRO A 299 4.23 6.51 -21.52
N ALA A 300 3.37 5.78 -22.23
CA ALA A 300 2.30 6.32 -23.06
C ALA A 300 0.91 6.10 -22.45
N ALA A 301 0.66 4.90 -21.94
CA ALA A 301 -0.56 4.53 -21.23
C ALA A 301 -0.25 3.46 -20.17
N ALA A 302 -1.06 3.41 -19.11
CA ALA A 302 -0.83 2.51 -17.99
C ALA A 302 -2.14 2.18 -17.24
N ALA A 303 -2.19 0.99 -16.64
CA ALA A 303 -3.20 0.59 -15.68
C ALA A 303 -2.59 -0.29 -14.58
N VAL A 304 -3.05 -0.09 -13.35
CA VAL A 304 -2.69 -0.90 -12.18
C VAL A 304 -3.98 -1.31 -11.47
N VAL A 305 -4.20 -2.61 -11.28
CA VAL A 305 -5.34 -3.13 -10.53
C VAL A 305 -4.86 -3.63 -9.18
N GLU A 306 -5.00 -2.79 -8.16
CA GLU A 306 -4.65 -3.07 -6.78
C GLU A 306 -5.71 -3.93 -6.10
N PHE A 307 -5.28 -4.93 -5.34
CA PHE A 307 -6.11 -5.74 -4.47
C PHE A 307 -6.09 -5.19 -3.04
N VAL A 308 -7.29 -4.97 -2.49
CA VAL A 308 -7.50 -4.41 -1.15
C VAL A 308 -8.40 -5.32 -0.31
N GLY A 309 -8.40 -5.11 1.00
CA GLY A 309 -9.21 -5.88 1.94
C GLY A 309 -8.40 -6.98 2.62
N GLY A 310 -8.72 -8.23 2.34
CA GLY A 310 -8.03 -9.38 2.92
C GLY A 310 -8.79 -10.68 2.68
N PRO A 311 -8.31 -11.81 3.24
CA PRO A 311 -8.96 -13.11 3.11
C PRO A 311 -10.46 -13.03 3.41
N MET A 312 -11.27 -13.62 2.52
CA MET A 312 -12.74 -13.60 2.57
C MET A 312 -13.43 -12.24 2.33
N ALA A 313 -12.69 -11.16 2.07
CA ALA A 313 -13.22 -9.81 1.87
C ALA A 313 -12.41 -8.99 0.84
N TRP A 314 -11.95 -9.65 -0.22
CA TRP A 314 -11.17 -9.01 -1.30
C TRP A 314 -12.02 -8.09 -2.16
N ASN A 315 -11.42 -6.97 -2.56
CA ASN A 315 -11.95 -6.04 -3.56
C ASN A 315 -10.78 -5.46 -4.37
N THR A 316 -11.07 -4.68 -5.41
CA THR A 316 -10.04 -4.02 -6.23
C THR A 316 -10.21 -2.50 -6.31
N ARG A 317 -9.09 -1.82 -6.56
CA ARG A 317 -9.05 -0.43 -7.05
C ARG A 317 -8.26 -0.41 -8.35
N THR A 318 -8.81 0.22 -9.38
CA THR A 318 -8.16 0.35 -10.68
C THR A 318 -7.63 1.76 -10.86
N PHE A 319 -6.32 1.88 -11.05
CA PHE A 319 -5.65 3.11 -11.44
C PHE A 319 -5.39 3.08 -12.94
N SER A 320 -5.59 4.20 -13.61
CA SER A 320 -5.27 4.35 -15.02
C SER A 320 -4.76 5.75 -15.36
N ALA A 321 -3.86 5.85 -16.33
CA ALA A 321 -3.26 7.10 -16.75
C ALA A 321 -2.80 7.01 -18.18
N THR A 322 -2.75 8.18 -18.81
CA THR A 322 -2.27 8.36 -20.16
C THR A 322 -1.40 9.59 -20.23
N ALA A 323 -0.37 9.57 -21.06
CA ALA A 323 0.53 10.71 -21.19
C ALA A 323 -0.25 11.96 -21.65
N GLY A 324 -0.24 13.01 -20.82
CA GLY A 324 -1.00 14.23 -20.99
C GLY A 324 -2.50 14.16 -20.69
N GLY A 325 -3.05 13.00 -20.33
CA GLY A 325 -4.47 12.82 -20.00
C GLY A 325 -4.80 12.89 -18.51
N GLY A 326 -3.78 12.89 -17.65
CA GLY A 326 -3.89 12.81 -16.20
C GLY A 326 -4.11 11.39 -15.67
N ALA A 327 -4.09 11.25 -14.35
CA ALA A 327 -4.27 9.98 -13.65
C ALA A 327 -5.69 9.86 -13.04
N PHE A 328 -6.18 8.63 -12.95
CA PHE A 328 -7.51 8.28 -12.48
C PHE A 328 -7.46 7.07 -11.54
N CYS A 329 -8.39 7.03 -10.58
CA CYS A 329 -8.68 5.87 -9.74
C CYS A 329 -10.18 5.59 -9.82
N ASN A 330 -10.56 4.39 -10.26
CA ASN A 330 -11.95 3.98 -10.50
C ASN A 330 -12.73 5.00 -11.36
N GLY A 331 -12.07 5.56 -12.39
CA GLY A 331 -12.63 6.57 -13.29
C GLY A 331 -12.71 7.99 -12.72
N GLN A 332 -12.32 8.22 -11.47
CA GLN A 332 -12.23 9.56 -10.87
C GLN A 332 -10.81 10.10 -11.00
N ARG A 333 -10.67 11.35 -11.47
CA ARG A 333 -9.36 12.01 -11.57
C ARG A 333 -8.74 12.16 -10.19
N ILE A 334 -7.45 11.84 -10.08
CA ILE A 334 -6.67 11.94 -8.83
C ILE A 334 -5.51 12.92 -9.00
N HIS A 335 -4.98 13.38 -7.87
CA HIS A 335 -3.86 14.31 -7.80
C HIS A 335 -2.97 13.96 -6.62
N ALA A 336 -1.67 14.15 -6.79
CA ALA A 336 -0.72 14.00 -5.70
C ALA A 336 -0.97 15.05 -4.60
N SER A 337 -0.54 14.71 -3.39
CA SER A 337 -0.69 15.54 -2.18
C SER A 337 -0.05 16.92 -2.36
N GLN A 338 -0.56 17.94 -1.65
CA GLN A 338 0.05 19.28 -1.63
C GLN A 338 0.88 19.54 -0.35
N THR A 339 1.14 18.50 0.45
CA THR A 339 2.02 18.60 1.62
C THR A 339 3.42 19.10 1.20
N ASP A 340 3.90 20.15 1.86
CA ASP A 340 5.11 20.88 1.48
C ASP A 340 6.26 20.78 2.50
N THR A 341 6.05 20.05 3.60
CA THR A 341 7.04 19.81 4.67
C THR A 341 7.21 18.32 4.96
N VAL A 342 8.45 17.84 5.07
CA VAL A 342 8.77 16.42 5.33
C VAL A 342 8.23 15.97 6.70
N GLU A 343 8.18 16.87 7.67
CA GLU A 343 7.65 16.64 9.02
C GLU A 343 6.16 16.30 9.04
N ARG A 344 5.46 16.64 7.95
CA ARG A 344 4.03 16.37 7.77
C ARG A 344 3.77 15.26 6.76
N SER A 345 4.78 14.73 6.08
CA SER A 345 4.59 13.68 5.09
C SER A 345 4.45 12.30 5.72
N LEU A 346 3.64 11.45 5.09
CA LEU A 346 3.68 10.00 5.21
C LEU A 346 4.41 9.47 3.97
N LEU A 347 5.45 8.67 4.19
CA LEU A 347 6.30 8.18 3.12
C LEU A 347 6.18 6.66 2.99
N VAL A 348 6.57 6.11 1.85
CA VAL A 348 6.61 4.67 1.62
C VAL A 348 7.91 4.27 0.92
N THR A 349 8.38 3.04 1.13
CA THR A 349 9.58 2.48 0.47
C THR A 349 9.44 0.96 0.36
N GLY A 350 10.19 0.34 -0.55
CA GLY A 350 10.39 -1.10 -0.57
C GLY A 350 11.85 -1.48 -0.29
N PHE A 351 12.07 -2.78 -0.09
CA PHE A 351 13.39 -3.35 0.18
C PHE A 351 13.55 -4.60 -0.69
N GLY A 352 14.64 -4.64 -1.46
CA GLY A 352 15.04 -5.82 -2.19
C GLY A 352 15.42 -6.99 -1.27
N TYR A 353 15.38 -8.19 -1.83
CA TYR A 353 15.68 -9.44 -1.12
C TYR A 353 17.17 -9.64 -0.81
N GLU A 354 18.05 -8.98 -1.56
CA GLU A 354 19.50 -9.01 -1.34
C GLU A 354 19.89 -8.03 -0.24
N HIS A 355 20.38 -8.55 0.91
CA HIS A 355 20.80 -7.73 2.06
C HIS A 355 22.25 -7.25 1.92
N ASP A 356 22.53 -6.47 0.88
CA ASP A 356 23.85 -5.94 0.55
C ASP A 356 24.01 -4.45 0.92
N ASP A 357 24.96 -3.75 0.27
CA ASP A 357 25.20 -2.33 0.50
C ASP A 357 24.01 -1.44 0.13
N ALA A 358 23.23 -1.78 -0.90
CA ALA A 358 22.05 -1.00 -1.29
C ALA A 358 20.92 -1.19 -0.27
N TRP A 359 20.72 -2.42 0.20
CA TRP A 359 19.80 -2.69 1.31
C TRP A 359 20.20 -1.91 2.56
N SER A 360 21.48 -1.94 2.92
CA SER A 360 22.00 -1.22 4.10
C SER A 360 21.80 0.29 3.97
N THR A 361 22.06 0.84 2.79
CA THR A 361 21.82 2.26 2.46
C THR A 361 20.33 2.59 2.58
N ASN A 362 19.45 1.72 2.11
CA ASN A 362 18.02 1.92 2.21
C ASN A 362 17.51 1.85 3.67
N ILE A 363 18.10 1.01 4.52
CA ILE A 363 17.83 0.99 5.96
C ILE A 363 18.26 2.29 6.63
N GLU A 364 19.41 2.87 6.23
CA GLU A 364 19.85 4.19 6.70
C GLU A 364 18.81 5.27 6.35
N LEU A 365 18.32 5.29 5.09
CA LEU A 365 17.26 6.20 4.63
C LEU A 365 15.94 5.99 5.38
N PHE A 366 15.49 4.74 5.53
CA PHE A 366 14.26 4.40 6.23
C PHE A 366 14.29 4.91 7.68
N LYS A 367 15.42 4.73 8.37
CA LYS A 367 15.63 5.26 9.72
C LYS A 367 15.56 6.78 9.72
N GLU A 368 16.32 7.45 8.87
CA GLU A 368 16.33 8.91 8.79
C GLU A 368 14.92 9.46 8.56
N PHE A 369 14.21 8.94 7.56
CA PHE A 369 12.88 9.41 7.23
C PHE A 369 11.84 9.10 8.30
N THR A 370 12.00 8.00 9.06
CA THR A 370 11.14 7.73 10.22
C THR A 370 11.37 8.75 11.33
N ASP A 371 12.60 9.24 11.51
CA ASP A 371 12.93 10.25 12.54
C ASP A 371 12.36 11.64 12.21
N VAL A 372 12.21 11.98 10.92
CA VAL A 372 11.84 13.35 10.50
C VAL A 372 10.45 13.51 9.90
N SER A 373 9.69 12.44 9.67
CA SER A 373 8.36 12.49 9.04
C SER A 373 7.26 11.95 9.96
N ARG A 374 6.01 11.82 9.47
CA ARG A 374 4.93 11.13 10.19
C ARG A 374 5.07 9.60 10.17
N GLY A 375 6.15 9.12 9.57
CA GLY A 375 6.53 7.72 9.51
C GLY A 375 6.68 7.25 8.08
N VAL A 376 7.27 6.07 7.96
CA VAL A 376 7.49 5.38 6.70
C VAL A 376 6.67 4.08 6.70
N ARG A 377 6.12 3.71 5.55
CA ARG A 377 5.48 2.41 5.31
C ARG A 377 6.35 1.56 4.41
N ARG A 378 6.17 0.25 4.51
CA ARG A 378 6.74 -0.75 3.60
C ARG A 378 5.63 -1.69 3.22
N LEU A 379 4.90 -1.38 2.14
CA LEU A 379 3.71 -2.14 1.77
C LEU A 379 4.07 -3.39 0.97
N GLY A 380 5.12 -3.33 0.14
CA GLY A 380 5.71 -4.51 -0.52
C GLY A 380 5.16 -4.81 -1.92
N ALA A 381 4.64 -3.78 -2.60
CA ALA A 381 4.27 -3.83 -4.01
C ALA A 381 4.56 -2.45 -4.63
N ALA A 382 5.54 -2.38 -5.53
CA ALA A 382 6.12 -1.13 -6.03
C ALA A 382 5.11 -0.31 -6.85
N ALA A 383 4.35 -0.96 -7.73
CA ALA A 383 3.33 -0.31 -8.55
C ALA A 383 2.20 0.26 -7.66
N VAL A 384 1.84 -0.45 -6.59
CA VAL A 384 0.86 0.02 -5.60
C VAL A 384 1.38 1.25 -4.86
N ASP A 385 2.62 1.21 -4.39
CA ASP A 385 3.25 2.31 -3.64
C ASP A 385 3.29 3.60 -4.49
N MET A 386 3.63 3.50 -5.78
CA MET A 386 3.58 4.62 -6.71
C MET A 386 2.14 5.12 -6.96
N CYS A 387 1.17 4.20 -7.08
CA CYS A 387 -0.25 4.59 -7.20
C CYS A 387 -0.76 5.32 -5.95
N HIS A 388 -0.28 4.98 -4.76
CA HIS A 388 -0.65 5.67 -3.52
C HIS A 388 -0.08 7.10 -3.47
N VAL A 389 1.11 7.33 -4.03
CA VAL A 389 1.67 8.68 -4.23
C VAL A 389 0.78 9.47 -5.21
N ALA A 390 0.40 8.87 -6.34
CA ALA A 390 -0.50 9.48 -7.32
C ALA A 390 -1.89 9.80 -6.74
N LEU A 391 -2.38 8.95 -5.82
CA LEU A 391 -3.65 9.14 -5.10
C LEU A 391 -3.56 10.26 -4.03
N GLY A 392 -2.35 10.68 -3.66
CA GLY A 392 -2.12 11.73 -2.68
C GLY A 392 -2.32 11.30 -1.22
N ILE A 393 -2.30 10.00 -0.94
CA ILE A 393 -2.42 9.47 0.44
C ILE A 393 -1.05 9.26 1.11
N VAL A 394 0.01 9.28 0.32
CA VAL A 394 1.42 9.35 0.74
C VAL A 394 2.13 10.37 -0.15
N GLU A 395 3.21 10.95 0.34
CA GLU A 395 3.90 12.03 -0.36
C GLU A 395 5.04 11.56 -1.27
N ALA A 396 5.67 10.42 -1.00
CA ALA A 396 6.75 9.91 -1.82
C ALA A 396 7.00 8.41 -1.62
N TYR A 397 7.59 7.81 -2.66
CA TYR A 397 8.08 6.45 -2.69
C TYR A 397 9.50 6.41 -3.23
N TRP A 398 10.35 5.57 -2.64
CA TRP A 398 11.70 5.33 -3.15
C TRP A 398 12.11 3.87 -3.00
N GLU A 399 12.89 3.37 -3.97
CA GLU A 399 13.43 2.01 -3.95
C GLU A 399 14.63 1.85 -4.91
N TYR A 400 15.47 0.86 -4.60
CA TYR A 400 16.58 0.39 -5.44
C TYR A 400 16.28 -1.01 -6.00
N ARG A 401 16.88 -1.33 -7.14
CA ARG A 401 16.84 -2.62 -7.86
C ARG A 401 15.49 -3.00 -8.47
N LEU A 402 14.59 -2.04 -8.69
CA LEU A 402 13.35 -2.28 -9.44
C LEU A 402 13.60 -2.63 -10.91
N LYS A 403 12.59 -3.23 -11.52
CA LYS A 403 12.53 -3.65 -12.92
C LYS A 403 11.58 -2.75 -13.71
N PRO A 404 11.70 -2.75 -15.05
CA PRO A 404 10.82 -1.98 -15.92
C PRO A 404 9.33 -2.25 -15.70
N TRP A 405 8.94 -3.51 -15.44
CA TRP A 405 7.55 -3.89 -15.20
C TRP A 405 6.99 -3.37 -13.87
N ASP A 406 7.82 -3.29 -12.82
CA ASP A 406 7.47 -2.65 -11.54
C ASP A 406 7.17 -1.15 -11.71
N MET A 407 7.89 -0.48 -12.60
CA MET A 407 7.92 0.98 -12.67
C MET A 407 7.06 1.60 -13.77
N ALA A 408 6.99 0.98 -14.96
CA ALA A 408 6.43 1.60 -16.16
C ALA A 408 5.05 2.22 -15.95
N ALA A 409 4.16 1.50 -15.28
CA ALA A 409 2.82 1.98 -14.99
C ALA A 409 2.81 3.02 -13.85
N GLY A 410 3.47 2.71 -12.73
CA GLY A 410 3.47 3.54 -11.53
C GLY A 410 4.05 4.93 -11.75
N VAL A 411 5.15 5.05 -12.49
CA VAL A 411 5.78 6.37 -12.75
C VAL A 411 4.90 7.27 -13.61
N LEU A 412 4.16 6.70 -14.58
CA LEU A 412 3.20 7.45 -15.38
C LEU A 412 2.03 7.93 -14.51
N MET A 413 1.53 7.09 -13.60
CA MET A 413 0.48 7.51 -12.64
C MET A 413 0.92 8.72 -11.83
N VAL A 414 2.13 8.68 -11.26
CA VAL A 414 2.63 9.77 -10.40
C VAL A 414 2.78 11.06 -11.19
N GLU A 415 3.41 11.00 -12.36
CA GLU A 415 3.61 12.19 -13.19
C GLU A 415 2.27 12.81 -13.63
N GLU A 416 1.34 11.99 -14.08
CA GLU A 416 0.03 12.45 -14.57
C GLU A 416 -0.90 12.88 -13.42
N ALA A 417 -0.60 12.51 -12.17
CA ALA A 417 -1.21 13.08 -10.97
C ALA A 417 -0.58 14.41 -10.53
N GLY A 418 0.45 14.91 -11.22
CA GLY A 418 1.16 16.14 -10.92
C GLY A 418 2.39 15.98 -10.02
N GLY A 419 2.86 14.74 -9.83
CA GLY A 419 4.08 14.44 -9.10
C GLY A 419 5.36 14.59 -9.93
N THR A 420 6.48 14.25 -9.30
CA THR A 420 7.82 14.28 -9.92
C THR A 420 8.52 12.93 -9.75
N VAL A 421 9.27 12.53 -10.78
CA VAL A 421 10.02 11.28 -10.84
C VAL A 421 11.48 11.56 -11.22
N THR A 422 12.43 10.97 -10.48
CA THR A 422 13.87 10.95 -10.80
C THR A 422 14.47 9.60 -10.41
N CYS A 423 15.73 9.39 -10.77
CA CYS A 423 16.57 8.40 -10.09
C CYS A 423 16.88 8.85 -8.66
N MET A 424 17.37 7.92 -7.83
CA MET A 424 17.74 8.21 -6.43
C MET A 424 18.91 9.19 -6.31
N ASP A 425 19.78 9.23 -7.32
CA ASP A 425 20.90 10.19 -7.42
C ASP A 425 20.47 11.55 -7.99
N GLY A 426 19.17 11.75 -8.27
CA GLY A 426 18.61 12.98 -8.83
C GLY A 426 18.77 13.10 -10.34
N ASN A 427 19.37 12.12 -11.02
CA ASN A 427 19.44 12.11 -12.48
C ASN A 427 18.05 11.92 -13.12
N LYS A 428 17.98 12.26 -14.41
CA LYS A 428 16.77 12.02 -15.22
C LYS A 428 16.45 10.53 -15.22
N PHE A 429 15.21 10.22 -14.87
CA PHE A 429 14.70 8.86 -14.86
C PHE A 429 14.38 8.34 -16.26
N CYS A 430 14.67 7.07 -16.49
CA CYS A 430 14.13 6.23 -17.53
C CYS A 430 13.57 4.93 -16.92
N VAL A 431 12.59 4.32 -17.58
CA VAL A 431 11.94 3.09 -17.08
C VAL A 431 12.90 1.90 -16.93
N PHE A 432 14.07 1.97 -17.59
CA PHE A 432 15.08 0.94 -17.50
C PHE A 432 16.06 1.14 -16.33
N ASP A 433 16.01 2.27 -15.61
CA ASP A 433 16.88 2.52 -14.47
C ASP A 433 16.62 1.56 -13.32
N ARG A 434 17.60 1.42 -12.43
CA ARG A 434 17.54 0.52 -11.27
C ARG A 434 17.06 1.21 -10.00
N SER A 435 16.74 2.49 -10.05
CA SER A 435 16.37 3.23 -8.86
C SER A 435 15.34 4.28 -9.20
N VAL A 436 14.44 4.54 -8.27
CA VAL A 436 13.41 5.54 -8.47
C VAL A 436 13.18 6.30 -7.17
N LEU A 437 13.01 7.61 -7.31
CA LEU A 437 12.34 8.46 -6.35
C LEU A 437 11.14 9.08 -7.05
N VAL A 438 9.94 8.78 -6.56
CA VAL A 438 8.73 9.48 -6.96
C VAL A 438 8.22 10.29 -5.77
N SER A 439 7.61 11.43 -6.03
CA SER A 439 7.00 12.25 -4.99
C SER A 439 5.85 13.08 -5.51
N ASN A 440 5.16 13.76 -4.60
CA ASN A 440 4.14 14.76 -4.91
C ASN A 440 4.65 16.02 -5.63
N GLY A 441 5.93 16.07 -6.01
CA GLY A 441 6.57 17.17 -6.71
C GLY A 441 6.99 18.32 -5.81
N VAL A 442 6.13 18.72 -4.86
CA VAL A 442 6.41 19.80 -3.90
C VAL A 442 7.58 19.44 -2.97
N LEU A 443 7.64 18.19 -2.51
CA LEU A 443 8.70 17.73 -1.61
C LEU A 443 9.95 17.23 -2.33
N HIS A 444 9.92 17.10 -3.65
CA HIS A 444 10.90 16.30 -4.39
C HIS A 444 12.35 16.72 -4.12
N SER A 445 12.65 18.02 -4.25
CA SER A 445 14.03 18.50 -4.01
C SER A 445 14.46 18.34 -2.55
N LYS A 446 13.55 18.50 -1.58
CA LYS A 446 13.87 18.31 -0.14
C LYS A 446 14.16 16.85 0.20
N LEU A 447 13.50 15.92 -0.50
CA LEU A 447 13.76 14.49 -0.36
C LEU A 447 15.09 14.11 -1.00
N LEU A 448 15.38 14.63 -2.21
CA LEU A 448 16.67 14.42 -2.87
C LEU A 448 17.85 14.94 -2.04
N GLU A 449 17.73 16.09 -1.39
CA GLU A 449 18.78 16.63 -0.50
C GLU A 449 19.18 15.63 0.62
N ARG A 450 18.23 14.80 1.06
CA ARG A 450 18.46 13.76 2.09
C ARG A 450 18.91 12.43 1.49
N ILE A 451 18.39 12.08 0.31
CA ILE A 451 18.70 10.82 -0.37
C ILE A 451 20.08 10.85 -1.04
N ALA A 452 20.51 12.00 -1.56
CA ALA A 452 21.73 12.11 -2.34
C ALA A 452 22.98 11.67 -1.56
N PRO A 453 23.24 12.09 -0.30
CA PRO A 453 24.48 11.71 0.37
C PRO A 453 24.63 10.19 0.63
N PRO A 454 23.60 9.46 1.13
CA PRO A 454 23.66 7.99 1.21
C PRO A 454 23.81 7.32 -0.17
N THR A 455 23.15 7.86 -1.20
CA THR A 455 23.23 7.35 -2.58
C THR A 455 24.62 7.54 -3.18
N GLU A 456 25.25 8.70 -3.02
CA GLU A 456 26.62 8.98 -3.46
C GLU A 456 27.63 8.05 -2.77
N LYS A 457 27.45 7.80 -1.47
CA LYS A 457 28.24 6.81 -0.73
C LYS A 457 28.06 5.42 -1.31
N LEU A 458 26.84 5.02 -1.67
CA LEU A 458 26.56 3.75 -2.32
C LEU A 458 27.23 3.66 -3.71
N ILE A 459 27.18 4.72 -4.51
CA ILE A 459 27.91 4.82 -5.80
C ILE A 459 29.41 4.64 -5.58
N SER A 460 29.98 5.30 -4.57
CA SER A 460 31.42 5.19 -4.27
C SER A 460 31.87 3.77 -3.88
N LYS A 461 30.93 2.92 -3.44
CA LYS A 461 31.17 1.50 -3.16
C LYS A 461 31.07 0.61 -4.40
N GLY A 462 30.79 1.19 -5.57
CA GLY A 462 30.72 0.48 -6.84
C GLY A 462 29.34 -0.10 -7.16
N PHE A 463 28.27 0.41 -6.54
CA PHE A 463 26.92 0.01 -6.92
C PHE A 463 26.59 0.48 -8.34
N ASP A 464 26.04 -0.44 -9.14
CA ASP A 464 25.69 -0.20 -10.53
C ASP A 464 24.34 0.50 -10.66
N PHE A 465 24.36 1.80 -11.02
CA PHE A 465 23.19 2.60 -11.36
C PHE A 465 22.85 2.60 -12.86
N SER A 466 23.59 1.85 -13.69
CA SER A 466 23.25 1.75 -15.11
C SER A 466 21.89 1.07 -15.29
N PRO A 467 21.21 1.30 -16.42
CA PRO A 467 19.96 0.64 -16.72
C PRO A 467 20.03 -0.88 -16.49
N TRP A 468 18.98 -1.45 -15.90
CA TRP A 468 18.89 -2.89 -15.65
C TRP A 468 18.95 -3.68 -16.95
N PHE A 469 18.06 -3.35 -17.89
CA PHE A 469 17.94 -4.04 -19.16
C PHE A 469 17.15 -3.16 -20.12
N LYS A 470 17.70 -2.94 -21.31
CA LYS A 470 17.00 -2.36 -22.44
C LYS A 470 17.01 -3.41 -23.57
N PRO A 471 15.85 -3.80 -24.14
CA PRO A 471 15.82 -4.78 -25.21
C PRO A 471 16.69 -4.38 -26.40
N GLU A 472 17.39 -5.35 -26.98
CA GLU A 472 18.22 -5.16 -28.17
C GLU A 472 17.33 -4.70 -29.33
N ASN A 473 17.70 -3.59 -29.98
CA ASN A 473 16.95 -2.90 -31.06
C ASN A 473 15.75 -2.04 -30.65
N TYR A 474 15.35 -2.00 -29.37
CA TYR A 474 14.27 -1.09 -28.96
C TYR A 474 14.72 0.38 -29.01
N HIS A 475 14.06 1.18 -29.84
CA HIS A 475 14.37 2.60 -29.99
C HIS A 475 13.88 3.40 -28.79
N THR A 476 14.70 4.35 -28.33
CA THR A 476 14.38 5.15 -27.15
C THR A 476 14.76 6.61 -27.37
N ASP A 477 13.86 7.53 -27.03
CA ASP A 477 14.04 8.98 -27.21
C ASP A 477 14.58 9.66 -25.93
N PHE A 478 15.41 8.96 -25.14
CA PHE A 478 15.87 9.42 -23.83
C PHE A 478 16.71 10.70 -23.87
#